data_AF-A0A417XSN6-F1
#
_entry.id   AF-A0A417XSN6-F1
#
_cell.length_a   1.000
_cell.length_b   1.000
_cell.length_c   1.000
_cell.angle_alpha   90.00
_cell.angle_beta   90.00
_cell.angle_gamma   90.00
#
_symmetry.space_group_name_H-M   'P 1'
#
loop_
_entity.id
_entity.type
_entity.pdbx_description
1 polymer ?
#
loop_
_entity_poly.entity_id
_entity_poly.type
_entity_poly.pdbx_seq_one_letter_code
_entity_poly.pdbx_strand_id
1 'polypeptide(L)' 'MTDIAAEQPRRADAIHEHGWLTESSHQTSEGRVLYVRCARCGVRRVDLQPHPLLPPRSLTCHQG' A
#
# COMPACT_ATOMS: atom_id res chain seq x y z
N MET A 1 -25.09 -12.95 -0.20
CA MET A 1 -25.06 -11.78 -1.09
C MET A 1 -23.94 -10.88 -0.57
N THR A 2 -22.76 -11.06 -1.15
CA THR A 2 -21.50 -10.31 -1.02
C THR A 2 -21.01 -9.97 0.39
N ASP A 3 -20.32 -10.94 1.01
CA ASP A 3 -19.31 -10.68 2.05
C ASP A 3 -18.16 -9.94 1.38
N ILE A 4 -18.16 -8.61 1.46
CA ILE A 4 -16.97 -7.81 1.19
C ILE A 4 -16.05 -8.07 2.40
N ALA A 5 -15.39 -9.23 2.39
CA ALA A 5 -14.24 -9.47 3.23
C ALA A 5 -13.27 -8.34 2.92
N ALA A 6 -13.20 -7.37 3.82
CA ALA A 6 -12.11 -6.43 3.86
C ALA A 6 -10.84 -7.29 3.88
N GLU A 7 -10.19 -7.39 2.72
CA GLU A 7 -8.81 -7.83 2.57
C GLU A 7 -7.96 -6.77 3.27
N GLN A 8 -8.05 -6.76 4.59
CA GLN A 8 -7.16 -6.07 5.48
C GLN A 8 -5.80 -6.68 5.15
N PRO A 9 -4.84 -5.92 4.59
CA PRO A 9 -3.52 -6.45 4.32
C PRO A 9 -2.99 -6.91 5.67
N ARG A 10 -2.98 -8.23 5.86
CA ARG A 10 -2.38 -8.89 7.02
C ARG A 10 -1.05 -8.18 7.19
N ARG A 11 -0.81 -7.56 8.36
CA ARG A 11 0.45 -6.88 8.68
C ARG A 11 1.60 -7.85 8.40
N ALA A 12 2.07 -7.85 7.16
CA ALA A 12 3.22 -8.60 6.70
C ALA A 12 4.44 -7.72 6.96
N ASP A 13 4.48 -7.16 8.17
CA ASP A 13 5.64 -6.52 8.77
C ASP A 13 6.58 -7.58 9.37
N ALA A 14 6.48 -8.83 8.89
CA ALA A 14 7.53 -9.81 9.08
C ALA A 14 8.61 -9.51 8.03
N ILE A 15 9.41 -8.49 8.32
CA ILE A 15 10.78 -8.24 7.81
C ILE A 15 10.91 -8.64 6.34
N HIS A 16 10.29 -7.86 5.45
CA HIS A 16 10.37 -8.09 4.03
C HIS A 16 11.38 -7.13 3.39
N GLU A 17 12.67 -7.34 3.71
CA GLU A 17 13.81 -6.49 3.34
C GLU A 17 14.27 -6.67 1.87
N HIS A 18 13.58 -7.50 1.09
CA HIS A 18 13.89 -7.68 -0.33
C HIS A 18 13.53 -6.44 -1.16
N GLY A 19 14.22 -6.28 -2.30
CA GLY A 19 13.86 -5.28 -3.31
C GLY A 19 12.46 -5.51 -3.89
N TRP A 20 11.75 -4.41 -4.11
CA TRP A 20 10.38 -4.39 -4.65
C TRP A 20 10.40 -3.87 -6.09
N LEU A 21 9.67 -4.56 -6.97
CA LEU A 21 9.46 -4.18 -8.37
C LEU A 21 8.01 -3.76 -8.57
N THR A 22 7.79 -2.65 -9.28
CA THR A 22 6.43 -2.22 -9.65
C THR A 22 5.90 -3.08 -10.79
N GLU A 23 4.80 -3.78 -10.55
CA GLU A 23 4.06 -4.51 -11.59
C GLU A 23 3.16 -3.55 -12.36
N SER A 24 2.43 -2.70 -11.64
CA SER A 24 1.50 -1.71 -12.21
C SER A 24 1.42 -0.45 -11.37
N SER A 25 1.17 0.68 -12.03
CA SER A 25 0.90 1.96 -11.36
C SER A 25 -0.40 2.57 -11.87
N HIS A 26 -1.27 2.97 -10.96
CA HIS A 26 -2.55 3.60 -11.29
C HIS A 26 -2.68 4.95 -10.59
N GLN A 27 -3.08 5.96 -11.35
CA GLN A 27 -3.37 7.27 -10.80
C GLN A 27 -4.81 7.31 -10.30
N THR A 28 -4.99 7.79 -9.08
CA THR A 28 -6.28 7.97 -8.42
C THR A 28 -6.35 9.38 -7.84
N SER A 29 -7.53 9.80 -7.37
CA SER A 29 -7.70 11.11 -6.74
C SER A 29 -6.91 11.26 -5.43
N GLU A 30 -6.54 10.14 -4.77
CA GLU A 30 -5.73 10.15 -3.54
C GLU A 30 -4.21 10.18 -3.81
N GLY A 31 -3.78 9.92 -5.05
CA GLY A 31 -2.37 9.81 -5.40
C GLY A 31 -2.10 8.75 -6.45
N ARG A 32 -0.96 8.07 -6.36
CA ARG A 32 -0.60 6.96 -7.22
C ARG A 32 -0.56 5.67 -6.40
N VAL A 33 -1.40 4.71 -6.79
CA VAL A 33 -1.41 3.36 -6.22
C VAL A 33 -0.41 2.52 -7.01
N LEU A 34 0.54 1.91 -6.32
CA LEU A 34 1.55 1.02 -6.88
C LEU A 34 1.29 -0.40 -6.42
N TYR A 35 1.09 -1.29 -7.37
CA TYR A 35 1.11 -2.73 -7.13
C TYR A 35 2.54 -3.19 -7.27
N VAL A 36 3.18 -3.57 -6.16
CA VAL A 36 4.57 -3.99 -6.12
C VAL A 36 4.70 -5.45 -5.74
N ARG A 37 5.70 -6.11 -6.32
CA ARG A 37 6.06 -7.50 -6.04
C ARG A 37 7.51 -7.59 -5.59
N CYS A 38 7.74 -8.38 -4.56
CA CYS A 38 9.07 -8.76 -4.09
C CYS A 38 9.81 -9.51 -5.19
N ALA A 39 10.99 -8.99 -5.60
CA ALA A 39 11.79 -9.56 -6.67
C ALA A 39 12.26 -11.00 -6.38
N ARG A 40 12.41 -11.35 -5.09
CA ARG A 40 12.96 -12.63 -4.65
C ARG A 40 11.90 -13.70 -4.38
N CYS A 41 10.81 -13.31 -3.75
CA CYS A 41 9.87 -14.22 -3.09
C CYS A 41 8.45 -14.14 -3.67
N GLY A 42 8.17 -13.11 -4.48
CA GLY A 42 6.88 -12.94 -5.13
C GLY A 42 5.74 -12.45 -4.25
N VAL A 43 5.99 -12.10 -2.98
CA VAL A 43 5.02 -11.41 -2.13
C VAL A 43 4.58 -10.11 -2.81
N ARG A 44 3.28 -9.82 -2.75
CA ARG A 44 2.67 -8.61 -3.32
C ARG A 44 2.32 -7.63 -2.21
N ARG A 45 2.55 -6.35 -2.46
CA ARG A 45 2.19 -5.23 -1.60
C ARG A 45 1.56 -4.14 -2.45
N VAL A 46 0.63 -3.41 -1.87
CA VAL A 46 0.08 -2.19 -2.46
C VAL A 46 0.68 -1.01 -1.69
N ASP A 47 1.31 -0.10 -2.42
CA ASP A 47 1.87 1.14 -1.87
C ASP A 47 1.06 2.34 -2.38
N LEU A 48 0.77 3.29 -1.49
CA LEU A 48 0.08 4.52 -1.86
C LEU A 48 1.08 5.68 -1.77
N GLN A 49 1.43 6.22 -2.93
CA GLN A 49 2.20 7.47 -3.00
C GLN A 49 1.22 8.64 -3.03
N PRO A 50 1.15 9.46 -1.95
CA PRO A 50 0.29 10.62 -1.92
C PRO A 50 0.68 11.59 -3.02
N HIS A 51 -0.31 12.27 -3.60
CA HIS A 51 -0.05 13.29 -4.60
C HIS A 51 0.78 14.44 -3.97
N PRO A 52 1.84 14.94 -4.62
CA PRO A 52 2.74 15.93 -4.01
C PRO A 52 2.07 17.29 -3.70
N LEU A 53 0.91 17.56 -4.30
CA LEU A 53 0.11 18.77 -4.02
C LEU A 53 -0.91 18.56 -2.89
N LEU A 54 -1.10 17.34 -2.41
CA LEU A 54 -1.98 17.09 -1.26
C LEU A 54 -1.18 17.30 0.03
N PRO A 55 -1.76 17.97 1.04
CA PRO A 55 -1.10 18.10 2.33
C PRO A 55 -0.80 16.70 2.89
N PRO A 56 0.35 16.50 3.56
CA PRO A 56 0.69 15.22 4.15
C PRO A 56 -0.40 14.81 5.14
N ARG A 57 -0.82 13.54 5.07
CA ARG A 57 -1.80 13.01 6.03
C ARG A 57 -1.16 12.98 7.42
N SER A 58 -1.88 13.49 8.41
CA SER A 58 -1.48 13.37 9.81
C SER A 58 -1.36 11.90 10.19
N LEU A 59 -0.17 11.49 10.61
CA LEU A 59 0.12 10.10 11.01
C LEU A 59 -0.38 9.77 12.42
N THR A 60 -0.90 10.76 13.15
CA THR A 60 -1.34 10.62 14.54
C THR A 60 -2.86 10.48 14.62
N CYS A 61 -3.35 9.33 15.08
CA CYS A 61 -4.67 9.27 15.69
C CYS A 61 -4.52 9.66 17.16
N HIS A 62 -5.17 10.75 17.59
CA HIS A 62 -5.34 10.99 19.02
C HIS A 62 -6.40 10.01 19.51
N GLN A 63 -5.98 8.82 19.94
CA GLN A 63 -6.83 7.89 20.68
C GLN A 63 -6.98 8.46 22.08
N GLY A 64 -8.15 9.06 22.34
CA GLY A 64 -8.57 9.50 23.68
C GLY A 64 -9.00 8.33 24.54
#